data_AF-A0A916WFX1-F1
#
_entry.id   AF-A0A916WFX1-F1
#
_cell.length_a   1.000
_cell.length_b   1.000
_cell.length_c   1.000
_cell.angle_alpha   90.00
_cell.angle_beta   90.00
_cell.angle_gamma   90.00
#
_symmetry.space_group_name_H-M   'P 1'
#
loop_
_entity.id
_entity.type
_entity.pdbx_description
1 polymer ?
#
loop_
_entity_poly.entity_id
_entity_poly.type
_entity_poly.pdbx_seq_one_letter_code
_entity_poly.pdbx_strand_id
1 'polypeptide(L)'
;MAVFLPIFVGFDTGDLMRSEVTVNFKNCPPVRMDLDEVQPLPHDLARVWLDDQFALMDCEPLRPTGKLLTTDKILVVAQAAGPARFADPAWAQAFARAASAALAKPVIHIDVAAMSLSC
;
A
#
# COMPACT_ATOMS: atom_id res chain seq x y z
N MET A 1 42.30 -16.81 19.39
CA MET A 1 41.40 -16.65 20.55
C MET A 1 40.14 -15.98 20.03
N ALA A 2 39.14 -16.78 19.67
CA ALA A 2 37.89 -16.30 19.07
C ALA A 2 36.96 -15.84 20.20
N VAL A 3 36.52 -14.58 20.15
CA VAL A 3 35.45 -14.09 21.03
C VAL A 3 34.18 -14.07 20.21
N PHE A 4 33.38 -15.10 20.44
CA PHE A 4 32.01 -15.27 19.99
C PHE A 4 31.17 -14.17 20.64
N LEU A 5 30.58 -13.26 19.85
CA LEU A 5 29.54 -12.37 20.37
C LEU A 5 28.22 -13.15 20.49
N PRO A 6 27.46 -12.98 21.58
CA PRO A 6 26.20 -13.66 21.78
C PRO A 6 25.11 -13.08 20.88
N ILE A 7 24.46 -13.99 20.16
CA ILE A 7 23.20 -13.81 19.45
C ILE A 7 22.10 -13.79 20.53
N PHE A 8 21.49 -12.64 20.78
CA PHE A 8 20.37 -12.41 21.71
C PHE A 8 19.62 -11.20 21.11
N VAL A 9 18.30 -11.10 20.85
CA VAL A 9 17.03 -11.77 21.19
C VAL A 9 16.02 -11.19 20.15
N GLY A 10 14.97 -11.86 19.69
CA GLY A 10 14.34 -13.08 20.12
C GLY A 10 13.35 -13.58 19.09
N PHE A 11 12.99 -14.85 19.26
CA PHE A 11 11.83 -15.44 18.63
C PHE A 11 10.65 -15.35 19.61
N ASP A 12 9.48 -15.14 19.02
CA ASP A 12 8.16 -15.55 19.48
C ASP A 12 7.31 -14.56 20.30
N THR A 13 6.34 -13.94 19.61
CA THR A 13 4.94 -13.85 20.07
C THR A 13 4.04 -13.58 18.85
N GLY A 14 3.40 -14.63 18.32
CA GLY A 14 2.17 -14.53 17.54
C GLY A 14 2.30 -14.16 16.06
N ASP A 15 1.74 -15.01 15.20
CA ASP A 15 1.06 -14.58 13.98
C ASP A 15 -0.15 -13.69 14.37
N LEU A 16 0.15 -12.52 14.95
CA LEU A 16 -0.78 -11.40 14.97
C LEU A 16 -0.88 -10.98 13.52
N MET A 17 -2.09 -10.98 12.96
CA MET A 17 -2.35 -10.74 11.53
C MET A 17 -1.65 -9.46 11.03
N ARG A 18 -0.42 -9.61 10.54
CA ARG A 18 0.41 -8.49 10.09
C ARG A 18 -0.30 -7.80 8.93
N SER A 19 -0.59 -6.52 9.11
CA SER A 19 -1.24 -5.69 8.13
C SER A 19 -0.25 -4.65 7.61
N GLU A 20 0.08 -4.72 6.32
CA GLU A 20 1.11 -3.90 5.70
C GLU A 20 0.79 -3.65 4.22
N VAL A 21 1.06 -2.42 3.76
CA VAL A 21 1.08 -2.10 2.32
C VAL A 21 2.48 -1.66 1.93
N THR A 22 3.03 -2.30 0.91
CA THR A 22 4.33 -1.92 0.32
C THR A 22 4.12 -1.40 -1.10
N VAL A 23 4.71 -0.26 -1.43
CA VAL A 23 4.71 0.34 -2.77
C VAL A 23 6.13 0.42 -3.31
N ASN A 24 6.38 -0.21 -4.45
CA ASN A 24 7.66 -0.20 -5.16
C ASN A 24 7.62 0.77 -6.34
N PHE A 25 8.59 1.69 -6.40
CA PHE A 25 8.80 2.61 -7.50
C PHE A 25 10.14 2.31 -8.17
N LYS A 26 10.23 2.55 -9.48
CA LYS A 26 11.49 2.37 -10.22
C LYS A 26 12.59 3.25 -9.64
N ASN A 27 13.74 2.64 -9.34
CA ASN A 27 14.94 3.32 -8.82
C ASN A 27 14.73 4.07 -7.48
N CYS A 28 13.74 3.69 -6.68
CA CYS A 28 13.51 4.24 -5.34
C CYS A 28 13.49 3.09 -4.32
N PRO A 29 13.89 3.35 -3.06
CA PRO A 29 13.59 2.41 -1.98
C PRO A 29 12.08 2.16 -1.89
N PRO A 30 11.66 0.93 -1.55
CA PRO A 30 10.24 0.64 -1.36
C PRO A 30 9.69 1.47 -0.19
N VAL A 31 8.48 1.98 -0.38
CA VAL A 31 7.73 2.67 0.69
C VAL A 31 6.87 1.62 1.38
N ARG A 32 7.07 1.46 2.69
CA ARG A 32 6.34 0.49 3.52
C ARG A 32 5.49 1.23 4.55
N MET A 33 4.21 0.87 4.62
CA MET A 33 3.25 1.41 5.57
C MET A 33 2.69 0.27 6.41
N ASP A 34 2.96 0.33 7.71
CA ASP A 34 2.42 -0.59 8.71
C ASP A 34 1.00 -0.16 9.11
N LEU A 35 0.10 -1.13 9.27
CA LEU A 35 -1.31 -0.90 9.59
C LEU A 35 -1.76 -1.57 10.90
N ASP A 36 -0.87 -2.25 11.64
CA ASP A 36 -1.24 -3.06 12.81
C ASP A 36 -1.89 -2.23 13.93
N GLU A 37 -1.39 -1.01 14.16
CA GLU A 37 -1.91 -0.09 15.19
C GLU A 37 -2.87 0.97 14.62
N VAL A 38 -3.29 0.82 13.36
CA VAL A 38 -4.00 1.85 12.63
C VAL A 38 -5.46 1.46 12.50
N GLN A 39 -6.35 2.34 12.97
CA GLN A 39 -7.81 2.13 12.87
C GLN A 39 -8.22 1.75 11.43
N PRO A 40 -8.82 0.57 11.21
CA PRO A 40 -9.30 0.19 9.89
C PRO A 40 -10.31 1.20 9.33
N LEU A 41 -10.22 1.46 8.03
CA LEU A 41 -11.19 2.29 7.32
C LEU A 41 -12.37 1.41 6.87
N PRO A 42 -13.64 1.83 7.04
CA PRO A 42 -14.78 1.12 6.47
C PRO A 42 -14.67 0.96 4.95
N HIS A 43 -15.18 -0.15 4.41
CA HIS A 43 -15.02 -0.52 3.00
C HIS A 43 -15.49 0.55 2.03
N ASP A 44 -16.66 1.14 2.28
CA ASP A 44 -17.23 2.17 1.40
C ASP A 44 -16.45 3.48 1.49
N LEU A 45 -15.95 3.87 2.68
CA LEU A 45 -15.10 5.05 2.82
C LEU A 45 -13.75 4.86 2.12
N ALA A 46 -13.22 3.64 2.09
CA ALA A 46 -12.02 3.33 1.34
C ALA A 46 -12.21 3.49 -0.18
N ARG A 47 -13.36 3.06 -0.70
CA ARG A 47 -13.72 3.26 -2.11
C ARG A 47 -13.87 4.74 -2.44
N VAL A 48 -14.62 5.49 -1.62
CA VAL A 48 -14.80 6.94 -1.78
C VAL A 48 -13.45 7.66 -1.79
N TRP A 49 -12.56 7.35 -0.85
CA TRP A 49 -11.23 7.97 -0.81
C TRP A 49 -10.42 7.69 -2.08
N LEU A 50 -10.43 6.45 -2.58
CA LEU A 50 -9.76 6.09 -3.83
C LEU A 50 -10.38 6.79 -5.05
N ASP A 51 -11.70 6.94 -5.08
CA ASP A 51 -12.41 7.70 -6.13
C ASP A 51 -12.02 9.18 -6.10
N ASP A 52 -11.97 9.79 -4.92
CA ASP A 52 -11.56 11.19 -4.75
C ASP A 52 -10.12 11.40 -5.20
N GLN A 53 -9.19 10.52 -4.81
CA GLN A 53 -7.79 10.62 -5.25
C GLN A 53 -7.65 10.42 -6.76
N PHE A 54 -8.40 9.47 -7.33
CA PHE A 54 -8.41 9.23 -8.77
C PHE A 54 -8.88 10.47 -9.54
N ALA A 55 -9.96 11.12 -9.08
CA ALA A 55 -10.48 12.35 -9.68
C ALA A 55 -9.55 13.55 -9.47
N LEU A 56 -9.03 13.76 -8.25
CA LEU A 56 -8.14 14.88 -7.91
C LEU A 56 -6.84 14.88 -8.70
N MET A 57 -6.36 13.69 -9.08
CA MET A 57 -5.14 13.52 -9.87
C MET A 57 -5.40 13.36 -11.36
N ASP A 58 -6.65 13.56 -11.81
CA ASP A 58 -7.08 13.44 -13.21
C ASP A 58 -6.64 12.11 -13.85
N CYS A 59 -6.79 11.02 -13.08
CA CYS A 59 -6.36 9.70 -13.50
C CYS A 59 -7.24 9.17 -14.64
N GLU A 60 -6.62 8.45 -15.57
CA GLU A 60 -7.35 7.71 -16.60
C GLU A 60 -7.44 6.21 -16.23
N PRO A 61 -8.57 5.55 -16.54
CA PRO A 61 -8.71 4.12 -16.28
C PRO A 61 -7.72 3.33 -17.14
N LEU A 62 -7.01 2.36 -16.51
CA LEU A 62 -6.01 1.53 -17.19
C LEU A 62 -6.60 0.74 -18.38
N ARG A 63 -7.89 0.43 -18.32
CA ARG A 63 -8.64 -0.23 -19.38
C ARG A 63 -9.78 0.71 -19.81
N PRO A 64 -9.75 1.21 -21.06
CA PRO A 64 -10.71 2.22 -21.53
C PRO A 64 -12.13 1.66 -21.70
N THR A 65 -12.29 0.33 -21.71
CA THR A 65 -13.58 -0.34 -21.81
C THR A 65 -13.80 -1.29 -20.64
N GLY A 66 -15.01 -1.27 -20.10
CA GLY A 66 -15.42 -2.12 -18.98
C GLY A 66 -15.35 -1.42 -17.62
N LYS A 67 -15.62 -2.20 -16.57
CA LYS A 67 -15.63 -1.71 -15.19
C LYS A 67 -14.19 -1.54 -14.69
N LEU A 68 -13.84 -0.34 -14.22
CA LEU A 68 -12.58 -0.11 -13.53
C LEU A 68 -12.51 -1.00 -12.28
N LEU A 69 -11.53 -1.90 -12.23
CA LEU A 69 -11.33 -2.74 -11.06
C LEU A 69 -10.70 -1.91 -9.93
N THR A 70 -11.00 -2.29 -8.68
CA THR A 70 -10.38 -1.66 -7.50
C THR A 70 -8.85 -1.73 -7.56
N THR A 71 -8.31 -2.88 -7.99
CA THR A 71 -6.87 -3.09 -8.17
C THR A 71 -6.26 -2.12 -9.19
N ASP A 72 -6.90 -1.95 -10.35
CA ASP A 72 -6.45 -1.01 -11.37
C ASP A 72 -6.48 0.43 -10.84
N LYS A 73 -7.53 0.80 -10.10
CA LYS A 73 -7.66 2.13 -9.51
C LYS A 73 -6.53 2.40 -8.52
N ILE A 74 -6.22 1.45 -7.64
CA ILE A 74 -5.11 1.55 -6.68
C ILE A 74 -3.78 1.73 -7.43
N LEU A 75 -3.55 0.95 -8.51
CA LEU A 75 -2.34 1.07 -9.32
C LEU A 75 -2.20 2.44 -9.98
N VAL A 76 -3.27 2.93 -10.62
CA VAL A 76 -3.24 4.23 -11.30
C VAL A 76 -3.09 5.38 -10.29
N VAL A 77 -3.78 5.32 -9.15
CA VAL A 77 -3.62 6.31 -8.06
C VAL A 77 -2.18 6.30 -7.53
N ALA A 78 -1.57 5.13 -7.30
CA ALA A 78 -0.19 5.04 -6.84
C ALA A 78 0.80 5.57 -7.90
N GLN A 79 0.56 5.26 -9.18
CA GLN A 79 1.36 5.72 -10.30
C GLN A 79 1.29 7.25 -10.47
N ALA A 80 0.09 7.83 -10.38
CA ALA A 80 -0.13 9.27 -10.50
C ALA A 80 0.45 10.05 -9.32
N ALA A 81 0.32 9.51 -8.10
CA ALA A 81 0.89 10.10 -6.89
C ALA A 81 2.43 10.16 -6.97
N GLY A 82 3.06 9.06 -7.40
CA GLY A 82 4.50 8.97 -7.53
C GLY A 82 5.27 9.08 -6.20
N PRO A 83 6.61 8.94 -6.22
CA PRO A 83 7.42 8.90 -5.01
C PRO A 83 7.35 10.19 -4.19
N ALA A 84 7.17 11.35 -4.84
CA ALA A 84 7.10 12.64 -4.16
C ALA A 84 5.86 12.77 -3.26
N ARG A 85 4.70 12.25 -3.68
CA ARG A 85 3.50 12.25 -2.83
C ARG A 85 3.60 11.25 -1.70
N PHE A 86 4.18 10.07 -1.97
CA PHE A 86 4.42 9.06 -0.93
C PHE A 86 5.48 9.47 0.11
N ALA A 87 6.22 10.55 -0.11
CA ALA A 87 7.07 11.16 0.91
C ALA A 87 6.27 11.88 2.01
N ASP A 88 4.99 12.18 1.78
CA ASP A 88 4.06 12.64 2.82
C ASP A 88 3.53 11.44 3.62
N PRO A 89 3.91 11.28 4.90
CA PRO A 89 3.53 10.11 5.69
C PRO A 89 2.02 10.04 5.94
N ALA A 90 1.33 11.18 6.04
CA ALA A 90 -0.11 11.19 6.28
C ALA A 90 -0.86 10.70 5.04
N TRP A 91 -0.43 11.16 3.85
CA TRP A 91 -1.01 10.70 2.59
C TRP A 91 -0.70 9.23 2.33
N ALA A 92 0.55 8.79 2.55
CA ALA A 92 0.95 7.39 2.38
C ALA A 92 0.15 6.45 3.30
N GLN A 93 -0.08 6.85 4.55
CA GLN A 93 -0.88 6.09 5.51
C GLN A 93 -2.36 6.03 5.10
N ALA A 94 -2.93 7.15 4.64
CA ALA A 94 -4.30 7.18 4.15
C ALA A 94 -4.48 6.25 2.93
N PHE A 95 -3.53 6.29 2.00
CA PHE A 95 -3.48 5.40 0.85
C PHE A 95 -3.42 3.93 1.25
N ALA A 96 -2.53 3.57 2.18
CA ALA A 96 -2.37 2.20 2.67
C ALA A 96 -3.67 1.66 3.30
N ARG A 97 -4.30 2.46 4.18
CA ARG A 97 -5.59 2.12 4.81
C ARG A 97 -6.68 1.92 3.78
N ALA A 98 -6.77 2.81 2.79
CA ALA A 98 -7.79 2.72 1.74
C ALA A 98 -7.56 1.49 0.85
N ALA A 99 -6.32 1.21 0.44
CA ALA A 99 -5.99 0.03 -0.36
C ALA A 99 -6.31 -1.28 0.37
N SER A 100 -5.85 -1.42 1.63
CA SER A 100 -6.10 -2.59 2.48
C SER A 100 -7.60 -2.83 2.69
N ALA A 101 -8.32 -1.80 3.10
CA ALA A 101 -9.77 -1.89 3.31
C ALA A 101 -10.50 -2.22 2.01
N ALA A 102 -10.23 -1.52 0.90
CA ALA A 102 -10.93 -1.70 -0.37
C ALA A 102 -10.75 -3.11 -0.97
N LEU A 103 -9.59 -3.73 -0.76
CA LEU A 103 -9.30 -5.11 -1.19
C LEU A 103 -9.69 -6.17 -0.15
N ALA A 104 -9.97 -5.76 1.10
CA ALA A 104 -10.14 -6.65 2.24
C ALA A 104 -8.94 -7.61 2.43
N LYS A 105 -7.73 -7.04 2.35
CA LYS A 105 -6.46 -7.77 2.42
C LYS A 105 -5.51 -7.13 3.42
N PRO A 106 -4.93 -7.91 4.35
CA PRO A 106 -4.02 -7.36 5.35
C PRO A 106 -2.65 -7.02 4.75
N VAL A 107 -2.16 -7.82 3.80
CA VAL A 107 -0.86 -7.60 3.14
C VAL A 107 -1.07 -7.31 1.66
N ILE A 108 -0.53 -6.18 1.19
CA ILE A 108 -0.60 -5.79 -0.23
C ILE A 108 0.78 -5.33 -0.71
N HIS A 109 1.20 -5.86 -1.86
CA HIS A 109 2.38 -5.39 -2.58
C HIS A 109 1.96 -4.74 -3.89
N ILE A 110 2.37 -3.49 -4.10
CA ILE A 110 2.05 -2.69 -5.28
C ILE A 110 3.37 -2.39 -5.98
N ASP A 111 3.58 -2.96 -7.15
CA ASP A 111 4.72 -2.60 -8.01
C ASP A 111 4.24 -1.65 -9.10
N VAL A 112 4.55 -0.36 -8.92
CA VAL A 112 4.16 0.70 -9.84
C VAL A 112 4.93 0.60 -11.14
N ALA A 113 6.21 0.19 -11.09
CA ALA A 113 7.04 0.08 -12.29
C ALA A 113 6.58 -1.06 -13.21
N ALA A 114 6.15 -2.18 -12.62
CA ALA A 114 5.61 -3.34 -13.33
C ALA A 114 4.09 -3.24 -13.56
N MET A 115 3.43 -2.20 -13.04
CA MET A 115 1.97 -2.04 -13.05
C MET A 115 1.25 -3.30 -12.56
N SER A 116 1.65 -3.81 -11.40
CA SER A 116 1.16 -5.07 -10.82
C SER A 116 0.88 -4.96 -9.33
N LEU A 117 -0.11 -5.74 -8.85
CA LEU A 117 -0.51 -5.77 -7.43
C LEU A 117 -0.74 -7.22 -7.01
N SER A 118 -0.23 -7.62 -5.83
CA SER A 118 -0.44 -8.94 -5.22
C SER A 118 -0.85 -8.84 -3.74
N CYS A 119 -1.71 -9.77 -3.30
CA CYS A 119 -2.32 -9.79 -1.96
C CYS A 119 -3.10 -11.11 -1.70
#